data_AF-A0A3C0WD16-F1
#
_entry.id   AF-A0A3C0WD16-F1
#
_cell.length_a   1.000
_cell.length_b   1.000
_cell.length_c   1.000
_cell.angle_alpha   90.00
_cell.angle_beta   90.00
_cell.angle_gamma   90.00
#
_symmetry.space_group_name_H-M   'P 1'
#
loop_
_entity.id
_entity.type
_entity.pdbx_description
1 polymer ?
#
loop_
_entity_poly.entity_id
_entity_poly.type
_entity_poly.pdbx_seq_one_letter_code
_entity_poly.pdbx_strand_id
1 'polypeptide(L)'
;MLSGTVGLVEFDEFEVSAFIIGFDHNAEKEGTGRIHFQLGKVGETTISFTEGHFGGYLKGVATGFTMQSDGTNTGGWAESHMRKDILGSHVADAMHPITGTLLAALPEKLRAAMKPCTKYTDNVGDDNCEEASITATQDWLFLLSEFEYGGIYASANEFEQNYQQRYAYYAAGGSGVKKRHNCMTQTSCDWLRSPTEVDPGYCCINRQGECDWEAPEASYGVAPAFTVGA
;
A
#
# COMPACT_ATOMS: atom_id res chain seq x y z
N MET A 1 1.64 5.73 18.00
CA MET A 1 0.24 6.17 18.06
C MET A 1 -0.12 6.79 16.73
N LEU A 2 -1.22 6.34 16.12
CA LEU A 2 -1.88 7.05 15.03
C LEU A 2 -2.99 7.91 15.63
N SER A 3 -3.15 9.13 15.13
CA SER A 3 -4.18 10.05 15.61
C SER A 3 -4.78 10.87 14.47
N GLY A 4 -6.09 11.04 14.50
CA GLY A 4 -6.87 11.82 13.53
C GLY A 4 -7.61 10.97 12.50
N THR A 5 -8.32 11.66 11.60
CA THR A 5 -9.14 11.04 10.56
C THR A 5 -8.29 10.63 9.35
N VAL A 6 -8.50 9.42 8.85
CA VAL A 6 -7.98 8.91 7.59
C VAL A 6 -9.14 8.31 6.78
N GLY A 7 -9.52 8.97 5.69
CA GLY A 7 -10.73 8.58 4.95
C GLY A 7 -11.97 8.58 5.87
N LEU A 8 -12.63 7.43 6.01
CA LEU A 8 -13.78 7.24 6.90
C LEU A 8 -13.42 6.69 8.30
N VAL A 9 -12.14 6.58 8.65
CA VAL A 9 -11.67 6.01 9.91
C VAL A 9 -11.11 7.11 10.81
N GLU A 10 -11.58 7.16 12.07
CA GLU A 10 -10.97 8.00 13.11
C GLU A 10 -10.02 7.16 13.96
N PHE A 11 -8.75 7.56 14.03
CA PHE A 11 -7.79 7.00 14.96
C PHE A 11 -7.70 7.87 16.20
N ASP A 12 -8.04 7.31 17.36
CA ASP A 12 -7.88 7.97 18.67
C ASP A 12 -6.71 7.31 19.41
N GLU A 13 -5.52 7.92 19.28
CA GLU A 13 -4.25 7.45 19.86
C GLU A 13 -4.01 5.95 19.64
N PHE A 14 -4.32 5.44 18.45
CA PHE A 14 -4.27 4.02 18.16
C PHE A 14 -2.82 3.50 18.21
N GLU A 15 -2.57 2.54 19.10
CA GLU A 15 -1.25 1.95 19.29
C GLU A 15 -0.98 0.86 18.24
N VAL A 16 0.04 1.10 17.42
CA VAL A 16 0.44 0.20 16.35
C VAL A 16 1.95 0.27 16.17
N SER A 17 2.54 -0.90 15.95
CA SER A 17 3.95 -1.09 15.66
C SER A 17 4.18 -1.26 14.16
N ALA A 18 5.42 -0.97 13.75
CA ALA A 18 5.95 -1.34 12.45
C ALA A 18 6.99 -2.46 12.62
N PHE A 19 7.22 -3.23 11.57
CA PHE A 19 8.23 -4.29 11.54
C PHE A 19 9.07 -4.20 10.27
N ILE A 20 10.33 -4.63 10.37
CA ILE A 20 11.27 -4.56 9.25
C ILE A 20 10.90 -5.60 8.20
N ILE A 21 10.80 -5.16 6.95
CA ILE A 21 10.57 -6.02 5.79
C ILE A 21 11.83 -6.19 4.92
N GLY A 22 12.79 -5.26 5.03
CA GLY A 22 14.06 -5.34 4.31
C GLY A 22 15.07 -4.26 4.71
N PHE A 23 16.33 -4.49 4.34
CA PHE A 23 17.44 -3.54 4.42
C PHE A 23 17.99 -3.36 3.02
N ASP A 24 18.20 -2.11 2.59
CA ASP A 24 18.68 -1.76 1.24
C ASP A 24 17.97 -2.57 0.15
N HIS A 25 16.65 -2.69 0.28
CA HIS A 25 15.85 -3.49 -0.62
C HIS A 25 15.89 -2.87 -2.02
N ASN A 26 16.23 -3.69 -3.03
CA ASN A 26 16.26 -3.26 -4.43
C ASN A 26 17.07 -1.95 -4.63
N ALA A 27 18.18 -1.79 -3.91
CA ALA A 27 18.85 -0.50 -3.72
C ALA A 27 19.34 0.18 -5.02
N GLU A 28 19.59 -0.58 -6.09
CA GLU A 28 19.93 -0.04 -7.41
C GLU A 28 18.79 0.81 -8.01
N LYS A 29 17.54 0.52 -7.63
CA LYS A 29 16.33 1.20 -8.11
C LYS A 29 15.65 2.05 -7.03
N GLU A 30 15.70 1.61 -5.78
CA GLU A 30 14.96 2.23 -4.65
C GLU A 30 15.83 3.06 -3.71
N GLY A 31 17.15 3.05 -3.93
CA GLY A 31 18.14 3.80 -3.16
C GLY A 31 18.82 3.00 -2.05
N THR A 32 19.98 3.48 -1.61
CA THR A 32 20.82 2.86 -0.57
C THR A 32 20.66 3.57 0.79
N GLY A 33 21.09 2.89 1.87
CA GLY A 33 21.00 3.39 3.24
C GLY A 33 19.56 3.50 3.70
N ARG A 34 18.76 2.46 3.45
CA ARG A 34 17.32 2.42 3.78
C ARG A 34 16.98 1.19 4.60
N ILE A 35 16.19 1.41 5.64
CA ILE A 35 15.48 0.34 6.34
C ILE A 35 14.01 0.45 5.95
N HIS A 36 13.46 -0.64 5.42
CA HIS A 36 12.06 -0.72 4.97
C HIS A 36 11.22 -1.34 6.07
N PHE A 37 10.12 -0.70 6.39
CA PHE A 37 9.18 -1.12 7.42
C PHE A 37 7.79 -1.31 6.80
N GLN A 38 7.04 -2.29 7.28
CA GLN A 38 5.58 -2.31 7.12
C GLN A 38 4.90 -1.86 8.41
N LEU A 39 3.97 -0.92 8.29
CA LEU A 39 3.12 -0.46 9.38
C LEU A 39 1.92 -1.41 9.52
N GLY A 40 1.62 -1.82 10.75
CA GLY A 40 0.43 -2.64 11.01
C GLY A 40 0.75 -3.89 11.82
N LYS A 41 1.21 -3.72 13.06
CA LYS A 41 1.36 -4.82 14.01
C LYS A 41 0.82 -4.41 15.39
N VAL A 42 -0.10 -5.21 15.94
CA VAL A 42 -0.67 -5.04 17.29
C VAL A 42 -0.28 -6.26 18.12
N GLY A 43 0.59 -6.06 19.12
CA GLY A 43 1.29 -7.17 19.78
C GLY A 43 2.08 -7.98 18.76
N GLU A 44 1.80 -9.28 18.63
CA GLU A 44 2.40 -10.15 17.61
C GLU A 44 1.57 -10.27 16.32
N THR A 45 0.37 -9.66 16.28
CA THR A 45 -0.58 -9.83 15.18
C THR A 45 -0.34 -8.79 14.09
N THR A 46 -0.11 -9.24 12.86
CA THR A 46 -0.13 -8.38 11.67
C THR A 46 -1.56 -7.96 11.33
N ILE A 47 -1.74 -6.68 11.03
CA ILE A 47 -3.05 -6.09 10.72
C ILE A 47 -3.01 -5.30 9.42
N SER A 48 -4.18 -5.08 8.84
CA SER A 48 -4.45 -3.99 7.91
C SER A 48 -5.48 -3.04 8.52
N PHE A 49 -5.37 -1.76 8.18
CA PHE A 49 -6.37 -0.76 8.53
C PHE A 49 -7.58 -0.92 7.63
N THR A 50 -8.77 -0.94 8.20
CA THR A 50 -10.03 -1.24 7.49
C THR A 50 -11.08 -0.23 7.90
N GLU A 51 -12.08 0.01 7.07
CA GLU A 51 -13.19 0.90 7.43
C GLU A 51 -14.51 0.16 7.63
N GLY A 52 -15.57 0.88 8.00
CA GLY A 52 -16.90 0.31 8.26
C GLY A 52 -17.55 -0.36 7.05
N HIS A 53 -17.08 -0.06 5.85
CA HIS A 53 -17.57 -0.60 4.58
C HIS A 53 -16.75 -1.77 4.05
N PHE A 54 -15.79 -2.28 4.84
CA PHE A 54 -14.89 -3.35 4.41
C PHE A 54 -15.64 -4.53 3.77
N GLY A 55 -15.22 -4.91 2.55
CA GLY A 55 -15.82 -5.97 1.74
C GLY A 55 -17.04 -5.54 0.91
N GLY A 56 -17.39 -4.26 0.91
CA GLY A 56 -18.37 -3.65 0.02
C GLY A 56 -17.71 -2.85 -1.11
N TYR A 57 -18.55 -2.35 -2.03
CA TYR A 57 -18.15 -1.49 -3.15
C TYR A 57 -18.64 -0.06 -2.89
N LEU A 58 -17.73 0.91 -3.02
CA LEU A 58 -17.91 2.31 -2.63
C LEU A 58 -17.83 3.25 -3.84
N LYS A 59 -18.55 2.92 -4.91
CA LYS A 59 -18.56 3.73 -6.12
C LYS A 59 -19.00 5.17 -5.83
N GLY A 60 -18.15 6.13 -6.20
CA GLY A 60 -18.36 7.57 -6.00
C GLY A 60 -18.04 8.09 -4.59
N VAL A 61 -17.50 7.26 -3.69
CA VAL A 61 -17.09 7.69 -2.34
C VAL A 61 -15.59 7.94 -2.32
N ALA A 62 -15.18 9.17 -2.57
CA ALA A 62 -13.78 9.61 -2.62
C ALA A 62 -13.08 9.69 -1.24
N THR A 63 -13.51 8.91 -0.26
CA THR A 63 -12.91 8.83 1.09
C THR A 63 -12.79 7.40 1.59
N GLY A 64 -13.24 6.42 0.80
CA GLY A 64 -13.17 5.01 1.16
C GLY A 64 -11.76 4.45 1.00
N PHE A 65 -11.47 3.33 1.64
CA PHE A 65 -10.21 2.60 1.44
C PHE A 65 -10.26 1.80 0.13
N THR A 66 -10.40 2.53 -0.97
CA THR A 66 -10.49 2.04 -2.35
C THR A 66 -9.26 2.48 -3.14
N MET A 67 -8.95 1.76 -4.23
CA MET A 67 -7.86 2.17 -5.12
C MET A 67 -8.27 3.31 -6.03
N GLN A 68 -9.51 3.27 -6.53
CA GLN A 68 -10.20 4.36 -7.24
C GLN A 68 -11.68 4.39 -6.84
N SER A 69 -12.39 5.48 -7.15
CA SER A 69 -13.81 5.63 -6.76
C SER A 69 -14.80 5.45 -7.93
N ASP A 70 -14.33 5.51 -9.17
CA ASP A 70 -15.15 5.41 -10.38
C ASP A 70 -15.22 4.00 -10.99
N GLY A 71 -14.37 3.10 -10.50
CA GLY A 71 -14.29 1.71 -10.92
C GLY A 71 -13.43 1.48 -12.15
N THR A 72 -12.49 2.38 -12.43
CA THR A 72 -11.41 2.15 -13.42
C THR A 72 -10.06 2.08 -12.71
N ASN A 73 -9.05 1.53 -13.38
CA ASN A 73 -7.64 1.62 -12.95
C ASN A 73 -6.90 2.77 -13.67
N THR A 74 -7.64 3.67 -14.33
CA THR A 74 -7.10 4.79 -15.10
C THR A 74 -6.14 5.64 -14.27
N GLY A 75 -4.98 5.95 -14.87
CA GLY A 75 -3.89 6.67 -14.23
C GLY A 75 -3.05 5.81 -13.25
N GLY A 76 -3.32 4.51 -13.18
CA GLY A 76 -2.54 3.52 -12.45
C GLY A 76 -2.33 3.88 -10.98
N TRP A 77 -1.18 3.50 -10.41
CA TRP A 77 -0.83 3.86 -9.05
C TRP A 77 -0.61 5.38 -8.87
N ALA A 78 0.07 6.03 -9.83
CA ALA A 78 0.45 7.44 -9.74
C ALA A 78 -0.73 8.37 -9.46
N GLU A 79 -1.86 8.12 -10.12
CA GLU A 79 -3.09 8.91 -10.01
C GLU A 79 -4.16 8.26 -9.14
N SER A 80 -3.86 7.13 -8.47
CA SER A 80 -4.82 6.43 -7.63
C SER A 80 -5.30 7.27 -6.44
N HIS A 81 -6.60 7.13 -6.12
CA HIS A 81 -7.21 7.65 -4.91
C HIS A 81 -6.46 7.18 -3.65
N MET A 82 -6.09 5.89 -3.60
CA MET A 82 -5.33 5.32 -2.48
C MET A 82 -4.02 6.07 -2.22
N ARG A 83 -3.23 6.32 -3.28
CA ARG A 83 -1.94 7.01 -3.16
C ARG A 83 -2.10 8.47 -2.75
N LYS A 84 -3.09 9.16 -3.31
CA LYS A 84 -3.24 10.61 -3.16
C LYS A 84 -3.99 11.02 -1.90
N ASP A 85 -5.11 10.38 -1.64
CA ASP A 85 -6.08 10.85 -0.65
C ASP A 85 -6.14 9.97 0.60
N ILE A 86 -5.84 8.68 0.50
CA ILE A 86 -5.79 7.79 1.67
C ILE A 86 -4.40 7.79 2.31
N LEU A 87 -3.36 7.56 1.52
CA LEU A 87 -1.99 7.53 2.04
C LEU A 87 -1.36 8.92 2.14
N GLY A 88 -1.63 9.82 1.19
CA GLY A 88 -0.97 11.13 1.12
C GLY A 88 0.49 11.04 0.67
N SER A 89 0.85 10.00 -0.08
CA SER A 89 2.25 9.60 -0.31
C SER A 89 3.04 10.50 -1.24
N HIS A 90 2.35 11.27 -2.07
CA HIS A 90 2.91 12.03 -3.19
C HIS A 90 3.43 13.42 -2.81
N VAL A 91 3.36 13.80 -1.53
CA VAL A 91 3.80 15.12 -1.07
C VAL A 91 5.31 15.27 -1.23
N ALA A 92 5.75 16.50 -1.49
CA ALA A 92 7.18 16.80 -1.60
C ALA A 92 7.93 16.66 -0.26
N ASP A 93 7.22 16.81 0.87
CA ASP A 93 7.79 16.81 2.21
C ASP A 93 6.80 16.19 3.22
N ALA A 94 7.19 15.11 3.88
CA ALA A 94 6.39 14.46 4.91
C ALA A 94 6.13 15.35 6.14
N MET A 95 6.91 16.41 6.35
CA MET A 95 6.63 17.37 7.42
C MET A 95 5.42 18.26 7.14
N HIS A 96 4.98 18.32 5.87
CA HIS A 96 3.82 19.08 5.41
C HIS A 96 2.77 18.15 4.76
N PRO A 97 2.20 17.19 5.52
CA PRO A 97 1.29 16.20 4.96
C PRO A 97 -0.09 16.80 4.66
N ILE A 98 -0.81 16.17 3.74
CA ILE A 98 -2.21 16.52 3.44
C ILE A 98 -3.08 16.06 4.62
N THR A 99 -3.89 16.95 5.17
CA THR A 99 -4.83 16.62 6.26
C THR A 99 -5.82 15.55 5.82
N GLY A 100 -6.15 14.61 6.69
CA GLY A 100 -7.08 13.51 6.37
C GLY A 100 -6.41 12.28 5.74
N THR A 101 -5.08 12.28 5.59
CA THR A 101 -4.30 11.15 5.05
C THR A 101 -3.62 10.36 6.16
N LEU A 102 -3.26 9.11 5.88
CA LEU A 102 -2.48 8.29 6.80
C LEU A 102 -1.12 8.91 7.11
N LEU A 103 -0.47 9.55 6.13
CA LEU A 103 0.76 10.29 6.38
C LEU A 103 0.53 11.35 7.47
N ALA A 104 -0.55 12.15 7.40
CA ALA A 104 -0.85 13.14 8.43
C ALA A 104 -1.13 12.53 9.82
N ALA A 105 -1.68 11.31 9.87
CA ALA A 105 -1.96 10.61 11.12
C ALA A 105 -0.70 10.02 11.79
N LEU A 106 0.44 9.96 11.09
CA LEU A 106 1.70 9.49 11.68
C LEU A 106 2.30 10.52 12.65
N PRO A 107 2.94 10.06 13.75
CA PRO A 107 3.69 10.94 14.63
C PRO A 107 4.71 11.77 13.86
N GLU A 108 4.78 13.07 14.15
CA GLU A 108 5.71 14.00 13.51
C GLU A 108 7.16 13.51 13.58
N LYS A 109 7.58 12.94 14.72
CA LYS A 109 8.93 12.38 14.89
C LYS A 109 9.23 11.23 13.92
N LEU A 110 8.23 10.41 13.60
CA LEU A 110 8.39 9.35 12.60
C LEU A 110 8.51 9.97 11.20
N ARG A 111 7.63 10.92 10.86
CA ARG A 111 7.68 11.63 9.58
C ARG A 111 9.02 12.31 9.33
N ALA A 112 9.60 12.93 10.36
CA ALA A 112 10.92 13.55 10.30
C ALA A 112 12.06 12.54 10.02
N ALA A 113 11.90 11.28 10.42
CA ALA A 113 12.88 10.21 10.21
C ALA A 113 12.71 9.48 8.87
N MET A 114 11.52 9.58 8.27
CA MET A 114 11.22 8.91 7.00
C MET A 114 12.08 9.43 5.85
N LYS A 115 12.18 8.62 4.79
CA LYS A 115 12.73 9.01 3.50
C LYS A 115 11.74 8.63 2.40
N PRO A 116 11.63 9.43 1.32
CA PRO A 116 10.88 9.00 0.15
C PRO A 116 11.58 7.78 -0.47
N CYS A 117 10.77 6.87 -0.99
CA CYS A 117 11.22 5.65 -1.66
C CYS A 117 10.74 5.66 -3.11
N THR A 118 11.66 5.39 -4.03
CA THR A 118 11.31 5.23 -5.44
C THR A 118 10.61 3.90 -5.62
N LYS A 119 9.41 3.89 -6.19
CA LYS A 119 8.66 2.67 -6.52
C LYS A 119 8.28 2.62 -7.98
N TYR A 120 8.43 1.44 -8.58
CA TYR A 120 8.06 1.17 -9.97
C TYR A 120 6.81 0.30 -9.99
N THR A 121 5.85 0.68 -10.81
CA THR A 121 4.57 -0.01 -11.03
C THR A 121 3.91 0.60 -12.26
N ASP A 122 2.81 0.03 -12.72
CA ASP A 122 2.00 0.66 -13.76
C ASP A 122 1.36 1.96 -13.23
N ASN A 123 1.76 3.08 -13.84
CA ASN A 123 1.25 4.42 -13.52
C ASN A 123 0.35 5.00 -14.61
N VAL A 124 -0.07 4.17 -15.57
CA VAL A 124 -1.01 4.55 -16.62
C VAL A 124 -2.33 3.82 -16.42
N GLY A 125 -2.31 2.53 -16.07
CA GLY A 125 -3.49 1.70 -15.98
C GLY A 125 -4.23 1.60 -17.31
N ASP A 126 -5.57 1.71 -17.31
CA ASP A 126 -6.43 1.59 -18.49
C ASP A 126 -6.32 0.23 -19.20
N ASP A 127 -6.17 -0.84 -18.41
CA ASP A 127 -6.01 -2.21 -18.90
C ASP A 127 -4.86 -2.35 -19.94
N ASN A 128 -3.83 -1.50 -19.79
CA ASN A 128 -2.72 -1.37 -20.72
C ASN A 128 -1.47 -2.09 -20.20
N CYS A 129 -1.18 -3.27 -20.75
CA CYS A 129 -0.03 -4.08 -20.37
C CYS A 129 1.24 -3.71 -21.17
N GLU A 130 1.63 -2.44 -21.12
CA GLU A 130 2.83 -1.95 -21.82
C GLU A 130 3.98 -1.71 -20.84
N GLU A 131 5.18 -2.15 -21.18
CA GLU A 131 6.38 -1.91 -20.36
C GLU A 131 6.63 -0.41 -20.13
N ALA A 132 6.27 0.42 -21.11
CA ALA A 132 6.39 1.87 -21.02
C ALA A 132 5.51 2.50 -19.93
N SER A 133 4.46 1.81 -19.48
CA SER A 133 3.61 2.22 -18.36
C SER A 133 4.31 2.05 -17.00
N ILE A 134 5.32 1.18 -16.93
CA ILE A 134 6.11 0.94 -15.73
C ILE A 134 7.08 2.09 -15.51
N THR A 135 6.65 3.04 -14.69
CA THR A 135 7.42 4.25 -14.39
C THR A 135 7.61 4.43 -12.89
N ALA A 136 8.49 5.34 -12.50
CA ALA A 136 8.84 5.55 -11.10
C ALA A 136 7.96 6.62 -10.45
N THR A 137 7.49 6.35 -9.23
CA THR A 137 6.93 7.34 -8.31
C THR A 137 7.85 7.52 -7.11
N GLN A 138 7.75 8.67 -6.44
CA GLN A 138 8.38 8.90 -5.15
C GLN A 138 7.30 8.90 -4.06
N ASP A 139 7.41 7.97 -3.12
CA ASP A 139 6.36 7.73 -2.14
C ASP A 139 6.92 7.71 -0.70
N TRP A 140 6.25 8.43 0.20
CA TRP A 140 6.53 8.38 1.64
C TRP A 140 5.90 7.16 2.31
N LEU A 141 4.71 6.79 1.86
CA LEU A 141 4.01 5.55 2.21
C LEU A 141 3.70 4.81 0.91
N PHE A 142 3.86 3.51 0.85
CA PHE A 142 3.54 2.74 -0.35
C PHE A 142 2.87 1.43 0.02
N LEU A 143 1.98 0.96 -0.86
CA LEU A 143 1.54 -0.43 -0.81
C LEU A 143 2.58 -1.28 -1.54
N LEU A 144 2.76 -2.52 -1.09
CA LEU A 144 3.64 -3.43 -1.80
C LEU A 144 3.00 -3.83 -3.13
N SER A 145 3.80 -4.31 -4.06
CA SER A 145 3.30 -4.99 -5.25
C SER A 145 3.09 -6.48 -5.00
N GLU A 146 2.45 -7.16 -5.95
CA GLU A 146 2.31 -8.61 -5.96
C GLU A 146 3.68 -9.30 -5.93
N PHE A 147 4.62 -8.82 -6.74
CA PHE A 147 5.97 -9.38 -6.80
C PHE A 147 6.76 -9.16 -5.50
N GLU A 148 6.60 -8.00 -4.86
CA GLU A 148 7.23 -7.70 -3.58
C GLU A 148 6.75 -8.61 -2.43
N TYR A 149 5.50 -9.07 -2.49
CA TYR A 149 4.92 -10.05 -1.55
C TYR A 149 5.27 -11.50 -1.93
N GLY A 150 4.77 -11.96 -3.08
CA GLY A 150 4.78 -13.37 -3.48
C GLY A 150 6.05 -13.78 -4.22
N GLY A 151 6.73 -12.84 -4.88
CA GLY A 151 7.79 -13.12 -5.85
C GLY A 151 7.31 -13.85 -7.10
N ILE A 152 6.00 -13.79 -7.37
CA ILE A 152 5.32 -14.44 -8.48
C ILE A 152 4.44 -13.36 -9.12
N TYR A 153 4.42 -13.32 -10.45
CA TYR A 153 3.41 -12.60 -11.22
C TYR A 153 2.14 -13.44 -11.28
N ALA A 154 0.98 -12.85 -11.04
CA ALA A 154 -0.30 -13.50 -11.26
C ALA A 154 -1.31 -12.60 -12.01
N SER A 155 -1.38 -11.30 -11.71
CA SER A 155 -2.40 -10.43 -12.34
C SER A 155 -1.96 -9.00 -12.61
N ALA A 156 -0.87 -8.52 -12.01
CA ALA A 156 -0.32 -7.19 -12.26
C ALA A 156 0.29 -7.07 -13.67
N ASN A 157 0.58 -5.86 -14.16
CA ASN A 157 1.37 -5.69 -15.40
C ASN A 157 2.69 -6.50 -15.35
N GLU A 158 2.90 -7.41 -16.31
CA GLU A 158 3.95 -8.44 -16.31
C GLU A 158 5.35 -7.85 -16.29
N PHE A 159 5.50 -6.62 -16.78
CA PHE A 159 6.78 -5.93 -16.79
C PHE A 159 7.17 -5.40 -15.41
N GLU A 160 6.27 -5.32 -14.43
CA GLU A 160 6.60 -4.89 -13.06
C GLU A 160 7.72 -5.73 -12.44
N GLN A 161 7.76 -7.03 -12.74
CA GLN A 161 8.78 -7.95 -12.22
C GLN A 161 10.22 -7.57 -12.61
N ASN A 162 10.41 -6.81 -13.70
CA ASN A 162 11.73 -6.35 -14.15
C ASN A 162 12.29 -5.19 -13.30
N TYR A 163 11.46 -4.60 -12.45
CA TYR A 163 11.80 -3.40 -11.67
C TYR A 163 11.71 -3.62 -10.16
N GLN A 164 11.21 -4.77 -9.72
CA GLN A 164 10.89 -5.05 -8.33
C GLN A 164 11.66 -6.26 -7.82
N GLN A 165 11.74 -6.41 -6.50
CA GLN A 165 12.31 -7.58 -5.85
C GLN A 165 11.36 -8.05 -4.74
N ARG A 166 11.36 -9.34 -4.42
CA ARG A 166 10.62 -9.84 -3.25
C ARG A 166 11.28 -9.36 -1.96
N TYR A 167 10.51 -8.86 -1.00
CA TYR A 167 11.06 -8.46 0.30
C TYR A 167 11.58 -9.67 1.08
N ALA A 168 12.73 -9.49 1.75
CA ALA A 168 13.40 -10.53 2.51
C ALA A 168 12.50 -11.14 3.60
N TYR A 169 11.65 -10.33 4.24
CA TYR A 169 10.66 -10.80 5.21
C TYR A 169 9.71 -11.85 4.62
N TYR A 170 9.13 -11.59 3.44
CA TYR A 170 8.22 -12.55 2.80
C TYR A 170 8.97 -13.74 2.21
N ALA A 171 10.17 -13.53 1.68
CA ALA A 171 11.03 -14.61 1.22
C ALA A 171 11.41 -15.60 2.35
N ALA A 172 11.50 -15.11 3.59
CA ALA A 172 11.74 -15.91 4.78
C ALA A 172 10.48 -16.59 5.37
N GLY A 173 9.34 -16.53 4.68
CA GLY A 173 8.08 -17.13 5.14
C GLY A 173 7.22 -16.22 6.02
N GLY A 174 7.48 -14.90 6.02
CA GLY A 174 6.58 -13.92 6.59
C GLY A 174 5.16 -14.06 6.01
N SER A 175 4.15 -13.98 6.87
CA SER A 175 2.77 -14.23 6.47
C SER A 175 2.17 -13.04 5.71
N GLY A 176 1.57 -13.32 4.55
CA GLY A 176 0.71 -12.35 3.85
C GLY A 176 -0.64 -12.14 4.55
N VAL A 177 -1.11 -13.11 5.36
CA VAL A 177 -2.37 -12.99 6.09
C VAL A 177 -2.29 -11.87 7.13
N LYS A 178 -3.24 -10.95 7.07
CA LYS A 178 -3.44 -9.88 8.05
C LYS A 178 -4.82 -9.96 8.69
N LYS A 179 -4.92 -9.47 9.93
CA LYS A 179 -6.20 -9.30 10.63
C LYS A 179 -6.73 -7.89 10.43
N ARG A 180 -8.03 -7.69 10.62
CA ARG A 180 -8.60 -6.34 10.59
C ARG A 180 -8.24 -5.62 11.88
N HIS A 181 -7.74 -4.38 11.78
CA HIS A 181 -7.33 -3.60 12.96
C HIS A 181 -8.46 -3.42 14.00
N ASN A 182 -9.72 -3.35 13.54
CA ASN A 182 -10.92 -3.20 14.37
C ASN A 182 -11.61 -4.52 14.72
N CYS A 183 -11.13 -5.66 14.22
CA CYS A 183 -11.70 -6.99 14.48
C CYS A 183 -10.64 -8.08 14.29
N MET A 184 -9.72 -8.22 15.25
CA MET A 184 -8.54 -9.10 15.13
C MET A 184 -8.88 -10.60 15.04
N THR A 185 -10.14 -11.00 15.28
CA THR A 185 -10.61 -12.38 15.06
C THR A 185 -10.86 -12.69 13.58
N GLN A 186 -10.97 -11.67 12.72
CA GLN A 186 -11.22 -11.82 11.28
C GLN A 186 -10.01 -11.43 10.45
N THR A 187 -9.79 -12.14 9.34
CA THR A 187 -8.79 -11.78 8.34
C THR A 187 -9.28 -10.65 7.44
N SER A 188 -8.34 -9.88 6.91
CA SER A 188 -8.56 -8.88 5.88
C SER A 188 -8.21 -9.43 4.50
N CYS A 189 -8.75 -8.80 3.47
CA CYS A 189 -8.06 -8.65 2.20
C CYS A 189 -7.38 -7.28 2.26
N ASP A 190 -6.19 -7.11 1.70
CA ASP A 190 -5.49 -5.81 1.69
C ASP A 190 -4.92 -5.46 0.33
N TRP A 191 -4.98 -4.18 -0.01
CA TRP A 191 -4.61 -3.67 -1.32
C TRP A 191 -3.10 -3.75 -1.58
N LEU A 192 -2.76 -3.98 -2.83
CA LEU A 192 -1.44 -3.81 -3.42
C LEU A 192 -1.47 -2.62 -4.38
N ARG A 193 -0.31 -2.05 -4.70
CA ARG A 193 -0.24 -0.87 -5.59
C ARG A 193 -0.49 -1.17 -7.06
N SER A 194 -0.28 -2.43 -7.48
CA SER A 194 -0.22 -2.83 -8.88
C SER A 194 -1.62 -2.87 -9.52
N PRO A 195 -1.89 -2.10 -10.59
CA PRO A 195 -3.04 -2.32 -11.45
C PRO A 195 -3.01 -3.71 -12.10
N THR A 196 -4.20 -4.27 -12.36
CA THR A 196 -4.32 -5.55 -13.08
C THR A 196 -4.17 -5.38 -14.59
N GLU A 197 -3.77 -6.46 -15.26
CA GLU A 197 -3.74 -6.58 -16.73
C GLU A 197 -5.10 -6.90 -17.35
N VAL A 198 -5.95 -7.60 -16.59
CA VAL A 198 -7.24 -8.09 -17.06
C VAL A 198 -8.32 -7.47 -16.18
N ASP A 199 -9.26 -6.79 -16.84
CA ASP A 199 -10.34 -6.01 -16.24
C ASP A 199 -9.84 -4.82 -15.39
N PRO A 200 -10.60 -3.72 -15.33
CA PRO A 200 -10.19 -2.58 -14.52
C PRO A 200 -10.18 -2.99 -13.05
N GLY A 201 -8.97 -3.14 -12.49
CA GLY A 201 -8.75 -3.69 -11.16
C GLY A 201 -7.38 -3.35 -10.60
N TYR A 202 -7.17 -3.74 -9.34
CA TYR A 202 -5.88 -3.70 -8.67
C TYR A 202 -5.63 -5.01 -7.94
N CYS A 203 -4.36 -5.37 -7.84
CA CYS A 203 -3.93 -6.53 -7.07
C CYS A 203 -4.21 -6.32 -5.57
N CYS A 204 -4.43 -7.41 -4.87
CA CYS A 204 -4.62 -7.45 -3.43
C CYS A 204 -4.06 -8.76 -2.85
N ILE A 205 -4.00 -8.84 -1.53
CA ILE A 205 -3.80 -10.09 -0.79
C ILE A 205 -5.14 -10.52 -0.25
N ASN A 206 -5.55 -11.77 -0.53
CA ASN A 206 -6.80 -12.32 -0.05
C ASN A 206 -6.70 -12.79 1.43
N ARG A 207 -7.81 -13.32 1.97
CA ARG A 207 -7.91 -13.76 3.37
C ARG A 207 -6.99 -14.94 3.73
N GLN A 208 -6.43 -15.61 2.73
CA GLN A 208 -5.50 -16.73 2.84
C GLN A 208 -4.04 -16.28 2.71
N GLY A 209 -3.79 -15.00 2.43
CA GLY A 209 -2.44 -14.46 2.27
C GLY A 209 -1.87 -14.69 0.88
N GLU A 210 -2.73 -14.98 -0.09
CA GLU A 210 -2.37 -15.23 -1.49
C GLU A 210 -2.69 -14.01 -2.34
N CYS A 211 -1.97 -13.86 -3.45
CA CYS A 211 -2.19 -12.78 -4.39
C CYS A 211 -3.51 -13.00 -5.14
N ASP A 212 -4.27 -11.93 -5.29
CA ASP A 212 -5.60 -11.91 -5.89
C ASP A 212 -5.82 -10.52 -6.50
N TRP A 213 -7.00 -10.24 -7.04
CA TRP A 213 -7.36 -8.93 -7.54
C TRP A 213 -8.81 -8.59 -7.24
N GLU A 214 -9.14 -7.31 -7.29
CA GLU A 214 -10.50 -6.84 -7.05
C GLU A 214 -10.77 -5.52 -7.78
N ALA A 215 -12.05 -5.21 -7.97
CA ALA A 215 -12.48 -3.96 -8.57
C ALA A 215 -11.98 -2.74 -7.77
N PRO A 216 -11.56 -1.64 -8.42
CA PRO A 216 -10.88 -0.51 -7.79
C PRO A 216 -11.69 0.17 -6.69
N GLU A 217 -13.03 0.14 -6.78
CA GLU A 217 -13.96 0.73 -5.83
C GLU A 217 -14.29 -0.17 -4.63
N ALA A 218 -13.70 -1.35 -4.52
CA ALA A 218 -13.87 -2.19 -3.34
C ALA A 218 -13.19 -1.56 -2.10
N SER A 219 -13.81 -1.74 -0.95
CA SER A 219 -13.26 -1.28 0.34
C SER A 219 -12.49 -2.41 1.00
N TYR A 220 -11.16 -2.41 0.86
CA TYR A 220 -10.25 -3.41 1.46
C TYR A 220 -9.30 -2.79 2.48
N GLY A 221 -8.47 -3.64 3.08
CA GLY A 221 -7.49 -3.26 4.06
C GLY A 221 -6.32 -2.48 3.45
N VAL A 222 -5.75 -1.58 4.24
CA VAL A 222 -4.56 -0.80 3.90
C VAL A 222 -3.42 -1.25 4.80
N ALA A 223 -2.32 -1.73 4.21
CA ALA A 223 -1.15 -2.21 4.94
C ALA A 223 0.14 -1.58 4.38
N PRO A 224 0.36 -0.27 4.65
CA PRO A 224 1.39 0.50 3.99
C PRO A 224 2.76 0.21 4.57
N ALA A 225 3.77 0.38 3.73
CA ALA A 225 5.17 0.36 4.07
C ALA A 225 5.78 1.76 3.92
N PHE A 226 6.92 1.96 4.58
CA PHE A 226 7.70 3.19 4.52
C PHE A 226 9.18 2.89 4.67
N THR A 227 10.02 3.89 4.40
CA THR A 227 11.45 3.80 4.66
C THR A 227 11.92 4.88 5.61
N VAL A 228 13.00 4.60 6.33
CA VAL A 228 13.78 5.57 7.10
C VAL A 228 15.24 5.50 6.65
N GLY A 229 16.01 6.56 6.93
CA GLY A 229 17.45 6.52 6.75
C GLY A 229 18.08 5.49 7.70
N ALA A 230 18.95 4.64 7.16
CA ALA A 230 19.80 3.73 7.96
C ALA A 230 20.91 4.49 8.70
#